data_AF-A0A950GBG1-F1
#
_entry.id   AF-A0A950GBG1-F1
#
_cell.length_a   1.000
_cell.length_b   1.000
_cell.length_c   1.000
_cell.angle_alpha   90.00
_cell.angle_beta   90.00
_cell.angle_gamma   90.00
#
_symmetry.space_group_name_H-M   'P 1'
#
loop_
_entity.id
_entity.type
_entity.pdbx_description
1 polymer ?
#
loop_
_entity_poly.entity_id
_entity_poly.type
_entity_poly.pdbx_seq_one_letter_code
_entity_poly.pdbx_strand_id
1 'polypeptide(L)' 'FASMDPAKQREIASKGGSSVPPEKRPFSQNHRLAAEAGRKGGEHSHGGRRRPGAPEAA' A
#
# COMPACT_ATOMS: atom_id res chain seq x y z
N PHE A 1 -7.33 12.91 -6.09
CA PHE A 1 -7.45 11.47 -5.80
C PHE A 1 -8.88 11.00 -5.62
N ALA A 2 -9.81 11.79 -5.04
CA ALA A 2 -11.21 11.40 -4.85
C ALA A 2 -12.07 11.29 -6.14
N SER A 3 -11.56 11.75 -7.28
CA SER A 3 -12.19 11.70 -8.62
C SER A 3 -11.41 10.84 -9.63
N MET A 4 -10.45 10.04 -9.14
CA MET A 4 -9.63 9.18 -9.99
C MET A 4 -10.35 7.85 -10.24
N ASP A 5 -10.36 7.41 -11.49
CA ASP A 5 -10.85 6.07 -11.82
C ASP A 5 -10.05 4.98 -11.07
N PRO A 6 -10.71 3.99 -10.44
CA PRO A 6 -10.03 2.94 -9.67
C PRO A 6 -9.03 2.12 -10.50
N ALA A 7 -9.29 1.90 -11.79
CA ALA A 7 -8.37 1.19 -12.67
C ALA A 7 -7.13 2.04 -12.93
N LYS A 8 -7.31 3.35 -13.14
CA LYS A 8 -6.19 4.29 -13.28
C LYS A 8 -5.34 4.40 -12.01
N GLN A 9 -5.95 4.36 -10.83
CA GLN A 9 -5.23 4.31 -9.56
C GLN A 9 -4.40 3.03 -9.43
N ARG A 10 -4.99 1.86 -9.78
CA ARG A 10 -4.28 0.57 -9.78
C ARG A 10 -3.12 0.57 -10.77
N GLU A 11 -3.32 1.14 -11.96
CA GLU A 11 -2.26 1.23 -12.96
C GLU A 11 -1.08 2.07 -12.47
N ILE A 12 -1.35 3.21 -11.81
CA ILE A 12 -0.29 4.07 -11.24
C ILE A 12 0.43 3.35 -10.10
N ALA A 13 -0.30 2.69 -9.20
CA ALA A 13 0.30 1.91 -8.12
C ALA A 13 1.17 0.76 -8.67
N SER A 14 0.69 0.07 -9.71
CA SER A 14 1.41 -1.01 -10.38
C SER A 14 2.68 -0.50 -11.09
N LYS A 15 2.61 0.65 -11.76
CA LYS A 15 3.77 1.27 -12.44
C LYS A 15 4.84 1.71 -11.45
N GLY A 16 4.44 2.27 -10.29
CA GLY A 16 5.38 2.66 -9.24
C GLY A 16 6.25 1.52 -8.71
N GLY A 17 5.69 0.31 -8.58
CA GLY A 17 6.42 -0.89 -8.15
C GLY A 17 7.19 -1.62 -9.27
N SER A 18 6.74 -1.47 -10.52
CA SER A 18 7.30 -2.20 -11.67
C SER A 18 8.41 -1.45 -12.42
N SER A 19 8.57 -0.13 -12.24
CA SER A 19 9.64 0.66 -12.89
C SER A 19 11.05 0.25 -12.49
N VAL A 20 11.22 -0.50 -11.40
CA VAL A 20 12.52 -0.95 -10.93
C VAL A 20 12.66 -2.46 -11.22
N PRO A 21 13.66 -2.87 -12.02
CA PRO A 21 13.97 -4.29 -12.26
C PRO A 21 14.10 -5.05 -10.95
N PRO A 22 13.66 -6.32 -10.86
CA PRO A 22 13.67 -7.12 -9.63
C PRO A 22 14.99 -7.08 -8.86
N GLU A 23 16.11 -7.08 -9.59
CA GLU A 23 17.47 -7.09 -9.05
C GLU A 23 17.89 -5.73 -8.49
N LYS A 24 17.26 -4.64 -8.96
CA LYS A 24 17.53 -3.26 -8.54
C LYS A 24 16.54 -2.73 -7.52
N ARG A 25 15.55 -3.53 -7.12
CA ARG A 25 14.52 -3.06 -6.18
C ARG A 25 15.17 -2.80 -4.81
N PRO A 26 14.85 -1.69 -4.13
CA PRO A 26 15.43 -1.38 -2.82
C PRO A 26 15.12 -2.47 -1.78
N PHE A 27 14.05 -3.25 -1.99
CA PHE A 27 13.76 -4.42 -1.15
C PHE A 27 14.73 -5.58 -1.36
N SER A 28 15.24 -5.78 -2.58
CA SER A 28 16.21 -6.84 -2.91
C SER A 28 17.62 -6.47 -2.48
N GLN A 29 17.94 -5.18 -2.45
CA GLN A 29 19.29 -4.69 -2.11
C GLN A 29 19.52 -4.54 -0.59
N ASN A 30 18.51 -4.08 0.15
CA ASN A 30 18.65 -3.86 1.60
C ASN A 30 17.38 -4.28 2.33
N HIS A 31 17.37 -5.54 2.75
CA HIS A 31 16.27 -6.17 3.49
C HIS A 31 15.88 -5.39 4.75
N ARG A 32 16.84 -4.76 5.45
CA ARG A 32 16.57 -3.97 6.65
C ARG A 32 15.81 -2.70 6.31
N LEU A 33 16.28 -1.92 5.32
CA LEU A 33 15.61 -0.69 4.89
C LEU A 33 14.19 -0.97 4.40
N ALA A 34 13.98 -2.08 3.69
CA ALA A 34 12.68 -2.52 3.23
C ALA A 34 11.73 -2.85 4.38
N ALA A 35 12.22 -3.58 5.39
CA ALA A 35 11.47 -3.90 6.60
C ALA A 35 11.08 -2.63 7.36
N GLU A 36 11.98 -1.66 7.48
CA GLU A 36 11.70 -0.38 8.15
C GLU A 36 10.69 0.48 7.38
N ALA A 37 10.83 0.56 6.06
CA ALA A 37 9.86 1.26 5.20
C ALA A 37 8.48 0.58 5.24
N GLY A 38 8.43 -0.75 5.23
CA GLY A 38 7.21 -1.53 5.36
C GLY A 38 6.53 -1.34 6.72
N ARG A 39 7.30 -1.37 7.82
CA ARG A 39 6.82 -1.04 9.16
C ARG A 39 6.20 0.35 9.20
N LYS A 40 6.94 1.37 8.75
CA LYS A 40 6.48 2.76 8.71
C LYS A 40 5.24 2.96 7.85
N GLY A 41 5.15 2.29 6.70
CA GLY A 41 3.98 2.32 5.84
C GLY A 41 2.76 1.63 6.48
N GLY A 42 2.97 0.51 7.17
CA GLY A 42 1.95 -0.22 7.92
C GLY A 42 1.42 0.55 9.13
N GLU A 43 2.32 1.25 9.83
CA GLU A 43 1.98 2.25 10.84
C GLU A 43 1.08 3.29 10.18
N HIS A 44 1.52 4.06 9.18
CA HIS A 44 0.65 5.09 8.58
C HIS A 44 -0.68 4.57 7.95
N SER A 45 -0.78 3.27 7.66
CA SER A 45 -1.99 2.63 7.10
C SER A 45 -3.05 2.25 8.15
N HIS A 46 -2.84 2.51 9.45
CA HIS A 46 -3.83 2.23 10.50
C HIS A 46 -5.18 3.01 10.40
N GLY A 47 -5.46 3.71 9.30
CA GLY A 47 -6.75 4.37 9.03
C GLY A 47 -7.82 3.52 8.33
N GLY A 48 -7.53 2.27 7.92
CA GLY A 48 -8.46 1.49 7.07
C GLY A 48 -9.33 0.43 7.78
N ARG A 49 -9.06 0.10 9.05
CA ARG A 49 -9.74 -1.02 9.76
C ARG A 49 -10.34 -0.61 11.10
N ARG A 50 -11.18 0.42 11.09
CA ARG A 50 -12.25 0.56 12.09
C ARG A 50 -13.59 0.85 11.39
N ARG A 51 -14.32 -0.22 11.05
CA ARG A 51 -15.78 -0.21 11.14
C ARG A 51 -16.20 -1.05 12.36
N PRO A 52 -16.35 -0.46 13.54
CA PRO A 52 -17.12 -1.06 14.61
C PRO A 52 -18.56 -0.51 14.53
N GLY A 53 -19.56 -1.38 14.35
CA GLY A 53 -20.96 -1.03 14.52
C GLY A 53 -21.82 -1.13 13.27
N ALA A 54 -22.23 -2.36 12.94
CA ALA A 54 -23.55 -2.58 12.39
C ALA A 54 -24.28 -3.49 13.38
N PRO A 55 -25.24 -2.98 14.18
CA PRO A 55 -26.22 -3.83 14.82
C PRO A 55 -27.33 -4.14 13.81
N GLU A 56 -27.36 -5.42 13.43
CA GLU A 56 -28.51 -6.32 13.40
C GLU A 56 -29.93 -5.75 13.23
N ALA A 57 -30.65 -6.35 12.28
CA ALA A 57 -32.07 -6.16 12.01
C ALA A 57 -32.96 -6.60 13.17
N ALA A 58 -33.97 -5.78 13.50
CA ALA A 58 -35.26 -6.18 14.05
C ALA A 58 -36.30 -5.08 13.71
#